data_AF-A0A0F8XF74-F1
#
_entry.id   AF-A0A0F8XF74-F1
#
_cell.length_a   1.000
_cell.length_b   1.000
_cell.length_c   1.000
_cell.angle_alpha   90.00
_cell.angle_beta   90.00
_cell.angle_gamma   90.00
#
_symmetry.space_group_name_H-M   'P 1'
#
loop_
_entity.id
_entity.type
_entity.pdbx_description
1 polymer ?
#
loop_
_entity_poly.entity_id
_entity_poly.type
_entity_poly.pdbx_seq_one_letter_code
_entity_poly.pdbx_strand_id
1 'polypeptide(L)' 'LVLGGAAGNLVDRLFIGEVVDWIDFRIWPVFNIADIVLVVGLSLFSLYIIRSS' A
#
# COMPACT_ATOMS: atom_id res chain seq x y z
N LEU A 1 -7.19 -2.21 -6.29
CA LEU A 1 -6.45 -2.00 -5.02
C LEU A 1 -5.01 -1.62 -5.29
N VAL A 2 -4.18 -2.53 -5.85
CA VAL A 2 -2.74 -2.27 -6.08
C VAL A 2 -2.46 -0.94 -6.80
N LEU A 3 -3.11 -0.69 -7.94
CA LEU A 3 -2.92 0.58 -8.67
C LEU A 3 -3.35 1.81 -7.87
N GLY A 4 -4.38 1.71 -7.03
CA GLY A 4 -4.85 2.81 -6.18
C GLY A 4 -3.84 3.15 -5.08
N GLY A 5 -3.29 2.14 -4.40
CA GLY A 5 -2.23 2.35 -3.40
C GLY A 5 -0.95 2.90 -4.04
N ALA A 6 -0.53 2.36 -5.18
CA ALA A 6 0.62 2.87 -5.92
C ALA A 6 0.42 4.33 -6.38
N ALA A 7 -0.77 4.65 -6.90
CA ALA A 7 -1.11 6.01 -7.31
C ALA A 7 -1.12 6.99 -6.12
N GLY A 8 -1.64 6.59 -4.95
CA GLY A 8 -1.62 7.41 -3.73
C GLY A 8 -0.19 7.81 -3.32
N ASN A 9 0.70 6.82 -3.15
CA ASN A 9 2.10 7.09 -2.82
C ASN A 9 2.85 7.84 -3.94
N LEU A 10 2.43 7.70 -5.20
CA LEU A 10 3.01 8.49 -6.30
C LEU A 10 2.55 9.95 -6.23
N VAL A 11 1.28 10.21 -5.96
CA VAL A 11 0.73 11.57 -5.78
C VAL A 11 1.49 12.28 -4.65
N ASP A 12 1.68 11.64 -3.50
CA ASP A 12 2.45 12.22 -2.40
C ASP A 12 3.86 12.64 -2.85
N ARG A 13 4.57 11.75 -3.55
CA ARG A 13 5.91 12.07 -4.10
C ARG A 13 5.90 13.22 -5.10
N LEU A 14 4.86 13.36 -5.92
CA LEU A 14 4.78 14.42 -6.92
C LEU A 14 4.48 15.79 -6.30
N PHE A 15 3.69 15.86 -5.23
CA PHE A 15 3.26 17.13 -4.65
C PHE A 15 4.02 17.53 -3.38
N ILE A 16 4.47 16.56 -2.58
CA ILE A 16 5.12 16.75 -1.28
C ILE A 16 6.62 16.45 -1.38
N GLY A 17 7.03 15.60 -2.33
CA GLY A 17 8.42 15.18 -2.54
C GLY A 17 8.80 13.90 -1.79
N GLU A 18 7.92 13.40 -0.92
CA GLU A 18 8.09 12.18 -0.14
C GLU A 18 6.74 11.50 0.09
N VAL A 19 6.74 10.28 0.62
CA VAL A 19 5.52 9.58 1.03
C VAL A 19 5.23 9.94 2.49
N VAL A 20 4.00 10.33 2.79
CA VAL A 20 3.62 10.71 4.16
C VAL A 20 3.10 9.49 4.92
N ASP A 21 3.90 9.01 5.86
CA ASP A 21 3.58 7.90 6.77
C ASP A 21 3.11 8.44 8.13
N TRP A 22 2.01 7.90 8.65
CA TRP A 22 1.38 8.44 9.88
C TRP A 22 0.77 7.38 10.80
N ILE A 23 0.69 6.11 10.39
CA ILE A 23 0.20 5.02 11.23
C ILE A 23 1.40 4.40 11.97
N ASP A 24 1.53 4.69 13.26
CA ASP A 24 2.65 4.25 14.12
C ASP A 24 2.16 3.31 15.23
N PHE A 25 2.53 2.03 15.14
CA PHE A 25 2.28 1.03 16.18
C PHE A 25 3.46 0.82 17.15
N ARG A 26 4.56 1.57 17.02
CA ARG A 26 5.80 1.48 17.80
C ARG A 26 6.61 0.19 17.70
N ILE A 27 5.99 -0.93 17.32
CA ILE A 27 6.62 -2.25 17.15
C ILE A 27 6.78 -2.66 15.68
N TRP A 28 6.30 -1.83 14.77
CA TRP A 28 6.25 -2.05 13.33
C TRP A 28 6.59 -0.75 12.61
N PRO A 29 7.23 -0.77 11.43
CA PRO A 29 7.48 0.44 10.65
C PRO A 29 6.23 1.29 10.48
N VAL A 30 6.39 2.62 10.47
CA VAL A 30 5.28 3.53 10.19
C VAL A 30 4.85 3.33 8.73
N PHE A 31 3.55 3.39 8.46
CA PHE A 31 2.99 3.24 7.12
C PHE A 31 1.75 4.12 6.94
N ASN A 32 1.17 4.10 5.73
CA ASN A 32 -0.05 4.82 5.43
C ASN A 32 -1.16 3.93 4.81
N ILE A 33 -2.29 4.55 4.46
CA ILE A 33 -3.42 3.84 3.84
C ILE A 33 -3.05 3.25 2.48
N ALA A 34 -2.21 3.92 1.70
CA ALA A 34 -1.78 3.40 0.39
C ALA A 34 -0.99 2.09 0.55
N ASP A 35 -0.17 1.94 1.59
CA ASP A 35 0.53 0.69 1.88
C ASP A 35 -0.43 -0.43 2.30
N ILE A 36 -1.44 -0.12 3.13
CA ILE A 36 -2.50 -1.09 3.48
C ILE A 36 -3.20 -1.59 2.22
N VAL A 37 -3.58 -0.67 1.32
CA VAL A 37 -4.26 -0.99 0.07
C VAL A 37 -3.37 -1.83 -0.86
N LEU A 38 -2.06 -1.57 -0.89
CA LEU A 38 -1.09 -2.38 -1.61
C LEU A 38 -1.03 -3.80 -1.04
N VAL A 39 -0.85 -3.96 0.28
CA VAL A 39 -0.78 -5.27 0.93
C VAL A 39 -2.07 -6.06 0.70
N VAL A 40 -3.25 -5.48 0.96
CA VAL A 40 -4.54 -6.14 0.75
C VAL A 40 -4.73 -6.52 -0.72
N GLY A 41 -4.39 -5.60 -1.65
CA GLY A 41 -4.49 -5.84 -3.08
C GLY A 41 -3.62 -7.00 -3.56
N LEU A 42 -2.36 -7.04 -3.10
CA LEU A 42 -1.43 -8.11 -3.43
C LEU A 42 -1.86 -9.43 -2.79
N SER A 43 -2.30 -9.44 -1.53
CA SER A 43 -2.80 -10.66 -0.87
C SER A 43 -4.00 -11.25 -1.60
N LEU A 44 -4.98 -10.42 -2.02
CA LEU A 44 -6.12 -10.89 -2.79
C LEU A 44 -5.71 -11.42 -4.17
N PHE A 45 -4.77 -10.75 -4.83
CA PHE A 45 -4.24 -11.20 -6.11
C PHE A 45 -3.51 -12.55 -5.99
N SER A 46 -2.67 -12.71 -4.96
CA SER A 46 -2.00 -13.98 -4.66
C SER A 46 -3.02 -15.09 -4.36
N LEU A 47 -4.05 -14.82 -3.55
CA LEU A 47 -5.12 -15.79 -3.29
C LEU A 47 -5.88 -16.17 -4.56
N TYR A 48 -6.15 -15.21 -5.44
CA TYR A 48 -6.76 -15.47 -6.74
C TYR A 48 -5.90 -16.41 -7.60
N ILE A 49 -4.58 -16.16 -7.68
CA ILE A 49 -3.65 -17.01 -8.43
C ILE A 49 -3.64 -18.43 -7.85
N ILE A 50 -3.51 -18.57 -6.52
CA ILE A 50 -3.45 -19.87 -5.85
C ILE A 50 -4.74 -20.66 -6.07
N ARG A 51 -5.91 -20.02 -5.98
CA ARG A 51 -7.20 -20.67 -6.20
C ARG A 51 -7.43 -21.04 -7.67
N SER A 52 -6.84 -20.30 -8.60
CA SER A 52 -6.98 -20.51 -10.04
C SER A 52 -5.94 -21.48 -10.61
N SER A 53 -5.07 -22.03 -9.76
CA SER A 53 -4.08 -23.06 -10.07
C SER A 53 -4.63 -24.44 -9.74
#